data_AF-A0A536F1T4-F1
#
_entry.id   AF-A0A536F1T4-F1
#
_cell.length_a   1.000
_cell.length_b   1.000
_cell.length_c   1.000
_cell.angle_alpha   90.00
_cell.angle_beta   90.00
_cell.angle_gamma   90.00
#
_symmetry.space_group_name_H-M   'P 1'
#
loop_
_entity.id
_entity.type
_entity.pdbx_description
1 polymer ?
#
loop_
_entity_poly.entity_id
_entity_poly.type
_entity_poly.pdbx_seq_one_letter_code
_entity_poly.pdbx_strand_id
1 'polypeptide(L)'
;MCVTDRSRCRICEADALESVLDLGLQPLANSFIKPDEVGRPEPRYPLELARCTSCGHVQLSVTVPPEIMFRNYLYVSGTSETIPAHFAEYAKDVAERFVPKGGLVVEIGSNDGTLLRAFDRG
;
A
#
# COMPACT_ATOMS: atom_id res chain seq x y z
N MET A 1 12.48 -18.65 2.22
CA MET A 1 11.79 -17.35 2.28
C MET A 1 10.51 -17.47 1.47
N CYS A 2 9.34 -17.20 2.06
CA CYS A 2 8.06 -17.36 1.39
C CYS A 2 7.66 -16.05 0.73
N VAL A 3 8.20 -15.75 -0.44
CA VAL A 3 7.67 -14.71 -1.34
C VAL A 3 7.02 -15.39 -2.54
N THR A 4 6.07 -14.70 -3.16
CA THR A 4 5.56 -15.13 -4.47
C THR A 4 6.34 -14.40 -5.55
N ASP A 5 7.05 -15.13 -6.41
CA ASP A 5 7.69 -14.58 -7.60
C ASP A 5 6.62 -14.11 -8.60
N ARG A 6 6.89 -13.02 -9.32
CA ARG A 6 5.98 -12.40 -10.29
C ARG A 6 6.67 -12.31 -11.64
N SER A 7 6.61 -13.42 -12.38
CA SER A 7 7.00 -13.47 -13.78
C SER A 7 6.01 -12.78 -14.73
N ARG A 8 4.73 -12.62 -14.33
CA ARG A 8 3.67 -12.03 -15.17
C ARG A 8 3.18 -10.68 -14.66
N CYS A 9 2.74 -9.83 -15.58
CA CYS A 9 2.13 -8.54 -15.25
C CYS A 9 0.85 -8.72 -14.43
N ARG A 10 0.70 -7.97 -13.33
CA ARG A 10 -0.50 -8.04 -12.47
C ARG A 10 -1.77 -7.48 -13.11
N ILE A 11 -1.63 -6.69 -14.18
CA ILE A 11 -2.75 -5.97 -14.79
C ILE A 11 -3.21 -6.64 -16.09
N CYS A 12 -2.31 -6.88 -17.04
CA CYS A 12 -2.66 -7.49 -18.33
C CYS A 12 -2.25 -8.95 -18.47
N GLU A 13 -1.64 -9.54 -17.44
CA GLU A 13 -1.17 -10.92 -17.40
C GLU A 13 -0.12 -11.29 -18.47
N ALA A 14 0.40 -10.33 -19.23
CA ALA A 14 1.47 -10.58 -20.18
C ALA A 14 2.75 -11.04 -19.47
N ASP A 15 3.46 -11.98 -20.10
CA ASP A 15 4.79 -12.43 -19.71
C ASP A 15 5.85 -11.55 -20.40
N ALA A 16 5.84 -10.28 -20.03
CA ALA A 16 6.55 -9.22 -20.75
C ALA A 16 7.11 -8.19 -19.76
N LEU A 17 7.73 -8.68 -18.68
CA LEU A 17 8.33 -7.85 -17.64
C LEU A 17 9.83 -7.64 -17.92
N GLU A 18 10.27 -6.39 -17.90
CA GLU A 18 11.68 -6.02 -17.99
C GLU A 18 12.13 -5.35 -16.68
N SER A 19 13.28 -5.77 -16.15
CA SER A 19 13.86 -5.15 -14.96
C SER A 19 14.24 -3.69 -15.24
N VAL A 20 13.91 -2.81 -14.28
CA VAL A 20 14.18 -1.36 -14.35
C VAL A 20 15.20 -0.96 -13.30
N LEU A 21 15.05 -1.48 -12.08
CA LEU A 21 15.92 -1.15 -10.95
C LEU A 21 15.90 -2.29 -9.94
N ASP A 22 17.08 -2.84 -9.63
CA ASP A 22 17.28 -3.81 -8.56
C ASP A 22 18.02 -3.16 -7.39
N LEU A 23 17.38 -3.10 -6.22
CA LEU A 23 17.93 -2.59 -4.96
C LEU A 23 18.41 -3.71 -4.02
N GLY A 24 18.40 -4.96 -4.50
CA GLY A 24 18.82 -6.15 -3.77
C GLY A 24 17.89 -6.52 -2.61
N LEU A 25 18.47 -7.11 -1.57
CA LEU A 25 17.73 -7.60 -0.40
C LEU A 25 17.52 -6.49 0.64
N GLN A 26 16.27 -6.12 0.86
CA GLN A 26 15.86 -5.04 1.77
C GLN A 26 14.99 -5.56 2.92
N PRO A 27 15.12 -5.01 4.14
CA PRO A 27 14.16 -5.27 5.22
C PRO A 27 12.80 -4.62 4.90
N LEU A 28 11.76 -5.00 5.66
CA LEU A 28 10.46 -4.34 5.53
C LEU A 28 10.53 -2.93 6.16
N ALA A 29 10.19 -1.91 5.36
CA ALA A 29 10.33 -0.50 5.76
C ALA A 29 9.60 -0.12 7.06
N ASN A 30 8.45 -0.76 7.34
CA ASN A 30 7.62 -0.47 8.52
C ASN A 30 7.80 -1.48 9.66
N SER A 31 8.84 -2.32 9.62
CA SER A 31 9.11 -3.35 10.63
C SER A 31 10.17 -2.88 11.64
N PHE A 32 9.85 -1.86 12.43
CA PHE A 32 10.76 -1.34 13.46
C PHE A 32 11.08 -2.40 14.51
N ILE A 33 12.37 -2.55 14.84
CA ILE A 33 12.86 -3.46 15.87
C ILE A 33 12.94 -2.76 17.23
N LYS A 34 12.87 -3.54 18.32
CA LYS A 34 13.10 -3.03 19.67
C LYS A 34 14.59 -2.85 19.95
N PRO A 35 14.97 -2.00 20.92
CA PRO A 35 16.38 -1.80 21.27
C PRO A 35 17.14 -3.07 21.65
N ASP A 36 16.49 -4.07 22.26
CA ASP A 36 17.07 -5.36 22.65
C ASP A 36 17.17 -6.37 21.49
N GLU A 37 16.67 -6.01 20.31
CA GLU A 37 16.75 -6.80 19.08
C GLU A 37 17.85 -6.29 18.13
N VAL A 38 18.51 -5.16 18.48
CA VAL A 38 19.60 -4.59 17.68
C VAL A 38 20.73 -5.61 17.52
N GLY A 39 21.18 -5.78 16.27
CA GLY A 39 22.23 -6.75 15.90
C GLY A 39 21.70 -8.16 15.62
N ARG A 40 20.41 -8.44 15.84
CA ARG A 40 19.79 -9.70 15.37
C ARG A 40 19.54 -9.65 13.86
N PRO A 41 19.61 -10.78 13.15
CA PRO A 41 19.25 -10.84 11.73
C PRO A 41 17.78 -10.47 11.50
N GLU A 42 17.53 -9.57 10.55
CA GLU A 42 16.19 -9.21 10.09
C GLU A 42 15.82 -9.97 8.80
N PRO A 43 14.55 -10.36 8.61
CA PRO A 43 14.07 -10.86 7.32
C PRO A 43 14.27 -9.82 6.23
N ARG A 44 14.88 -10.23 5.12
CA ARG A 44 15.10 -9.40 3.94
C ARG A 44 14.45 -10.02 2.71
N TYR A 45 14.01 -9.18 1.79
CA TYR A 45 13.26 -9.56 0.61
C TYR A 45 13.82 -8.84 -0.63
N PRO A 46 13.79 -9.48 -1.82
CA PRO A 46 14.16 -8.80 -3.05
C PRO A 46 13.31 -7.54 -3.27
N LEU A 47 13.98 -6.42 -3.56
CA LEU A 47 13.35 -5.17 -3.94
C LEU A 47 13.81 -4.80 -5.34
N GLU A 48 13.13 -5.37 -6.34
CA GLU A 48 13.37 -5.08 -7.75
C GLU A 48 12.08 -4.58 -8.41
N LEU A 49 12.21 -3.51 -9.17
CA LEU A 49 11.17 -2.93 -10.02
C LEU A 49 11.29 -3.50 -11.43
N ALA A 50 10.16 -3.95 -11.97
CA ALA A 50 10.02 -4.37 -13.35
C ALA A 50 8.88 -3.60 -14.02
N ARG A 51 9.03 -3.32 -15.31
CA ARG A 51 8.02 -2.68 -16.15
C ARG A 51 7.48 -3.66 -17.18
N CYS A 52 6.16 -3.72 -17.31
CA CYS A 52 5.53 -4.47 -18.38
C CYS A 52 5.66 -3.73 -19.70
N THR A 53 6.26 -4.36 -20.72
CA THR A 53 6.39 -3.78 -22.07
C THR A 53 5.09 -3.82 -22.87
N SER A 54 4.11 -4.63 -22.45
CA SER A 54 2.78 -4.70 -23.09
C SER A 54 1.85 -3.55 -22.68
N CYS A 55 1.68 -3.29 -21.37
CA CYS A 55 0.74 -2.27 -20.88
C CYS A 55 1.40 -1.09 -20.15
N GLY A 56 2.72 -1.13 -19.94
CA GLY A 56 3.47 -0.08 -19.25
C GLY A 56 3.41 -0.10 -17.72
N HIS A 57 2.65 -1.02 -17.11
CA HIS A 57 2.55 -1.12 -15.64
C HIS A 57 3.92 -1.41 -15.01
N VAL A 58 4.27 -0.64 -13.97
CA VAL A 58 5.47 -0.86 -13.16
C VAL A 58 5.08 -1.58 -11.87
N GLN A 59 5.79 -2.65 -11.54
CA GLN A 59 5.49 -3.52 -10.42
C GLN A 59 6.77 -4.06 -9.76
N LEU A 60 6.68 -4.48 -8.50
CA LEU A 60 7.72 -5.27 -7.84
C LEU A 60 7.78 -6.70 -8.41
N SER A 61 8.99 -7.24 -8.61
CA SER A 61 9.21 -8.60 -9.11
C SER A 61 8.80 -9.72 -8.14
N VAL A 62 8.64 -9.40 -6.86
CA VAL A 62 8.11 -10.34 -5.85
C VAL A 62 6.93 -9.75 -5.09
N THR A 63 6.16 -10.62 -4.43
CA THR A 63 5.13 -10.25 -3.45
C THR A 63 5.46 -10.86 -2.11
N VAL A 64 5.69 -10.00 -1.12
CA VAL A 64 5.77 -10.41 0.29
C VAL A 64 4.35 -10.72 0.79
N PRO A 65 4.15 -11.79 1.58
CA PRO A 65 2.84 -12.11 2.13
C PRO A 65 2.22 -10.94 2.91
N PRO A 66 0.95 -10.59 2.66
CA PRO A 66 0.27 -9.48 3.33
C PRO A 66 0.18 -9.69 4.85
N GLU A 67 0.10 -10.94 5.32
CA GLU A 67 0.04 -11.28 6.75
C GLU A 67 1.33 -10.91 7.49
N ILE A 68 2.44 -10.75 6.78
CA ILE A 68 3.71 -10.29 7.35
C ILE A 68 3.72 -8.76 7.35
N MET A 69 3.28 -8.12 6.26
CA MET A 69 3.34 -6.67 6.09
C MET A 69 2.32 -5.92 6.96
N PHE A 70 1.13 -6.49 7.16
CA PHE A 70 0.00 -5.77 7.76
C PHE A 70 -0.38 -6.25 9.16
N ARG A 71 0.26 -7.30 9.70
CA ARG A 71 -0.06 -7.81 11.04
C ARG A 71 0.20 -6.79 12.14
N ASN A 72 1.30 -6.04 12.05
CA ASN A 72 1.66 -4.97 12.98
C ASN A 72 1.82 -3.66 12.19
N TYR A 73 0.72 -3.15 11.64
CA TYR A 73 0.73 -1.95 10.80
C TYR A 73 0.80 -0.69 11.68
N LEU A 74 1.96 -0.03 11.69
CA LEU A 74 2.25 1.11 12.57
C LEU A 74 1.86 2.48 11.98
N TYR A 75 1.47 2.53 10.71
CA TYR A 75 1.09 3.78 10.05
C TYR A 75 -0.34 4.16 10.43
N VAL A 76 -0.53 5.40 10.89
CA VAL A 76 -1.81 5.98 11.30
C VAL A 76 -2.04 7.27 10.51
N SER A 77 -3.10 7.30 9.70
CA SER A 77 -3.35 8.38 8.73
C SER A 77 -3.68 9.72 9.38
N GLY A 78 -4.36 9.73 10.53
CA GLY A 78 -4.81 10.93 11.23
C GLY A 78 -3.73 11.68 12.00
N THR A 79 -2.46 11.23 12.00
CA THR A 79 -1.38 11.85 12.81
C THR A 79 -0.71 13.06 12.15
N SER A 80 -1.06 13.39 10.90
CA SER A 80 -0.63 14.61 10.21
C SER A 80 -1.79 15.59 10.13
N GLU A 81 -1.54 16.90 10.20
CA GLU A 81 -2.58 17.93 9.97
C GLU A 81 -3.03 17.98 8.50
N THR A 82 -2.17 17.59 7.57
CA THR A 82 -2.44 17.72 6.12
C THR A 82 -3.41 16.66 5.59
N ILE A 83 -3.39 15.45 6.16
CA ILE A 83 -4.20 14.32 5.69
C ILE A 83 -5.70 14.51 6.01
N PRO A 84 -6.11 14.91 7.23
CA PRO A 84 -7.51 15.20 7.54
C PRO A 84 -8.09 16.32 6.69
N ALA A 85 -7.31 17.38 6.42
CA ALA A 85 -7.74 18.48 5.55
C ALA A 85 -8.00 17.99 4.12
N HIS A 86 -7.06 17.21 3.57
CA HIS A 86 -7.23 16.58 2.26
C HIS A 86 -8.46 15.66 2.21
N PHE A 87 -8.67 14.81 3.22
CA PHE A 87 -9.81 13.91 3.27
C PHE A 87 -11.15 14.62 3.42
N ALA A 88 -11.21 15.76 4.11
CA ALA A 88 -12.41 16.58 4.18
C ALA A 88 -12.80 17.13 2.80
N GLU A 89 -11.83 17.66 2.05
CA GLU A 89 -12.07 18.14 0.68
C GLU A 89 -12.47 16.99 -0.26
N TYR A 90 -11.75 15.87 -0.20
CA TYR A 90 -12.04 14.70 -1.02
C TYR A 90 -13.43 14.11 -0.73
N ALA A 91 -13.80 13.95 0.54
CA ALA A 91 -15.10 13.40 0.93
C ALA A 91 -16.25 14.28 0.41
N LYS A 92 -16.12 15.60 0.54
CA LYS A 92 -17.09 16.56 -0.01
C LYS A 92 -17.24 16.40 -1.53
N ASP A 93 -16.11 16.40 -2.25
CA ASP A 93 -16.10 16.28 -3.72
C ASP A 93 -16.75 14.99 -4.22
N VAL A 94 -16.50 13.87 -3.54
CA VAL A 94 -17.11 12.57 -3.88
C VAL A 94 -18.59 12.54 -3.52
N ALA A 95 -18.96 13.04 -2.33
CA ALA A 95 -20.34 13.05 -1.85
C ALA A 95 -21.24 13.84 -2.79
N GLU A 96 -20.84 15.05 -3.17
CA GLU A 96 -21.61 15.93 -4.05
C GLU A 96 -21.82 15.36 -5.46
N ARG A 97 -20.87 14.59 -5.98
CA ARG A 97 -20.89 14.10 -7.36
C ARG A 97 -21.50 12.72 -7.51
N PHE A 98 -21.35 11.86 -6.51
CA PHE A 98 -21.58 10.42 -6.68
C PHE A 98 -22.40 9.76 -5.58
N VAL A 99 -22.58 10.38 -4.41
CA VAL A 99 -23.29 9.75 -3.29
C VAL A 99 -24.72 10.28 -3.22
N PRO A 100 -25.73 9.47 -3.55
CA PRO A 100 -27.12 9.90 -3.38
C PRO A 100 -27.47 10.03 -1.89
N LYS A 101 -28.53 10.79 -1.59
CA LYS A 101 -29.03 10.93 -0.23
C LYS A 101 -29.33 9.55 0.38
N GLY A 102 -28.72 9.26 1.53
CA GLY A 102 -28.84 7.96 2.21
C GLY A 102 -27.99 6.83 1.58
N GLY A 103 -27.05 7.18 0.70
CA GLY A 103 -26.11 6.24 0.09
C GLY A 103 -25.14 5.64 1.11
N LEU A 104 -24.64 4.44 0.80
CA LEU A 104 -23.63 3.74 1.59
C LEU A 104 -22.24 4.00 1.00
N VAL A 105 -21.29 4.41 1.83
CA VAL A 105 -19.87 4.55 1.47
C VAL A 105 -19.08 3.42 2.11
N VAL A 106 -18.22 2.77 1.33
CA VAL A 106 -17.32 1.71 1.79
C VAL A 106 -15.88 2.07 1.43
N GLU A 107 -14.99 2.05 2.43
CA GLU A 107 -13.57 2.33 2.25
C GLU A 107 -12.74 1.05 2.45
N ILE A 108 -11.93 0.67 1.46
CA ILE A 108 -10.99 -0.44 1.57
C ILE A 108 -9.67 0.09 2.11
N GLY A 109 -9.19 -0.48 3.22
CA GLY A 109 -7.95 -0.03 3.87
C GLY A 109 -8.13 1.25 4.68
N SER A 110 -9.28 1.40 5.36
CA SER A 110 -9.70 2.61 6.08
C SER A 110 -8.76 3.11 7.17
N ASN A 111 -7.73 2.34 7.52
CA ASN A 111 -6.77 2.65 8.56
C ASN A 111 -7.49 3.02 9.89
N ASP A 112 -7.26 4.21 10.43
CA ASP A 112 -7.88 4.72 11.65
C ASP A 112 -9.28 5.34 11.43
N GLY A 113 -9.83 5.25 10.21
CA GLY A 113 -11.14 5.75 9.82
C GLY A 113 -11.22 7.26 9.57
N THR A 114 -10.08 7.95 9.40
CA THR A 114 -10.07 9.40 9.22
C THR A 114 -10.87 9.86 7.98
N LEU A 115 -10.82 9.11 6.88
CA LEU A 115 -11.62 9.42 5.69
C LEU A 115 -13.12 9.13 5.91
N LEU A 116 -13.49 7.97 6.45
CA LEU A 116 -14.91 7.68 6.75
C LEU A 116 -15.54 8.74 7.67
N ARG A 117 -14.81 9.21 8.70
CA ARG A 117 -15.28 10.30 9.57
C ARG A 117 -15.52 11.61 8.81
N ALA A 118 -14.83 11.84 7.70
CA ALA A 118 -15.07 13.02 6.86
C ALA A 118 -16.39 12.91 6.08
N PHE A 119 -16.78 11.69 5.66
CA PHE A 119 -18.10 11.44 5.05
C PHE A 119 -19.25 11.56 6.05
N ASP A 120 -19.08 11.17 7.32
CA ASP A 120 -20.12 11.26 8.36
C ASP A 120 -20.46 12.71 8.78
N ARG A 121 -19.60 13.67 8.44
CA ARG A 121 -19.75 15.09 8.82
C ARG A 121 -20.40 15.96 7.72
N GLY A 122 -20.65 15.40 6.54
CA GLY A 122 -21.32 16.05 5.41
C GLY A 122 -22.76 15.58 5.23
#